data_AF-F0WL70-F1
#
_entry.id   AF-F0WL70-F1
#
_cell.length_a   1.000
_cell.length_b   1.000
_cell.length_c   1.000
_cell.angle_alpha   90.00
_cell.angle_beta   90.00
_cell.angle_gamma   90.00
#
_symmetry.space_group_name_H-M   'P 1'
#
loop_
_entity.id
_entity.type
_entity.pdbx_description
1 polymer ?
#
loop_
_entity_poly.entity_id
_entity_poly.type
_entity_poly.pdbx_seq_one_letter_code
_entity_poly.pdbx_strand_id
1 'polypeptide(L)'
;MIFPPIKTPQFVVYFSMASTAARSNLMRNIDEMNNVTSILDDEIHIFSRLMYKNHSQHRRSPYFRRLKQVKRCLRDIDIGSIRTAFKDFRTVFSHFEIKSEAHHLSWKLLSTELKHSTDGILRELILIADRVSELLHYMQIAYKDLETQFVQTYFMQMALTMKSVLARLTMCFGNILLNCYQAHGCLVLLYLDQVCKSNPLRAQITAVQLKGYKFSFRTLKMVNVYLALKAENKS
;
A
#
# COMPACT_ATOMS: atom_id res chain seq x y z
N MET A 1 -5.06 -19.67 26.56
CA MET A 1 -4.01 -18.66 26.84
C MET A 1 -4.46 -17.32 26.27
N ILE A 2 -4.78 -16.38 27.14
CA ILE A 2 -5.18 -15.01 26.76
C ILE A 2 -3.87 -14.23 26.58
N PHE A 3 -3.52 -13.91 25.33
CA PHE A 3 -2.41 -13.00 25.05
C PHE A 3 -2.73 -11.62 25.67
N PRO A 4 -1.75 -10.91 26.25
CA PRO A 4 -1.99 -9.56 26.76
C PRO A 4 -2.43 -8.64 25.61
N PRO A 5 -3.37 -7.70 25.83
CA PRO A 5 -3.85 -6.82 24.78
C PRO A 5 -2.75 -5.83 24.40
N ILE A 6 -2.07 -6.09 23.28
CA ILE A 6 -1.10 -5.17 22.70
C ILE A 6 -1.89 -4.01 22.07
N LYS A 7 -2.09 -2.94 22.83
CA LYS A 7 -2.76 -1.70 22.39
C LYS A 7 -1.84 -0.86 21.50
N THR A 8 -1.35 -1.40 20.38
CA THR A 8 -0.81 -0.56 19.31
C THR A 8 -1.86 -0.42 18.21
N PRO A 9 -2.03 0.77 17.60
CA PRO A 9 -3.03 0.98 16.56
C PRO A 9 -2.85 0.02 15.37
N GLN A 10 -1.62 -0.44 15.12
CA GLN A 10 -1.34 -1.50 14.14
C GLN A 10 -2.06 -2.82 14.49
N PHE A 11 -1.97 -3.29 15.74
CA PHE A 11 -2.55 -4.56 16.17
C PHE A 11 -4.09 -4.57 16.17
N VAL A 12 -4.72 -3.43 16.46
CA VAL A 12 -6.20 -3.32 16.42
C VAL A 12 -6.72 -3.45 14.99
N VAL A 13 -6.03 -2.86 14.00
CA VAL A 13 -6.41 -3.03 12.58
C VAL A 13 -6.12 -4.44 12.09
N TYR A 14 -5.03 -5.06 12.55
CA TYR A 14 -4.73 -6.45 12.23
C TYR A 14 -5.83 -7.40 12.75
N PHE A 15 -6.34 -7.20 13.98
CA PHE A 15 -7.38 -8.07 14.54
C PHE A 15 -8.68 -8.11 13.71
N SER A 16 -9.04 -7.00 13.04
CA SER A 16 -10.19 -6.95 12.11
C SER A 16 -9.99 -7.81 10.85
N MET A 17 -8.75 -8.13 10.46
CA MET A 17 -8.43 -8.91 9.26
C MET A 17 -8.43 -10.43 9.50
N ALA A 18 -8.71 -10.85 10.74
CA ALA A 18 -8.88 -12.26 11.09
C ALA A 18 -10.19 -12.86 10.55
N SER A 19 -11.18 -12.03 10.22
CA SER A 19 -12.46 -12.46 9.65
C SER A 19 -12.31 -12.99 8.22
N THR A 20 -12.93 -14.14 7.92
CA THR A 20 -12.99 -14.74 6.58
C THR A 20 -13.51 -13.74 5.53
N ALA A 21 -14.47 -12.89 5.91
CA ALA A 21 -15.02 -11.85 5.04
C ALA A 21 -14.02 -10.72 4.75
N ALA A 22 -13.12 -10.40 5.69
CA ALA A 22 -12.07 -9.41 5.46
C ALA A 22 -10.99 -9.95 4.51
N ARG A 23 -10.68 -11.25 4.61
CA ARG A 23 -9.73 -11.93 3.73
C ARG A 23 -10.24 -12.04 2.30
N SER A 24 -11.50 -12.44 2.10
CA SER A 24 -12.10 -12.52 0.77
C SER A 24 -12.16 -11.16 0.07
N ASN A 25 -12.52 -10.11 0.82
CA ASN A 25 -12.48 -8.74 0.30
C ASN A 25 -11.07 -8.28 -0.09
N LEU A 26 -10.06 -8.63 0.71
CA LEU A 26 -8.66 -8.33 0.38
C LEU A 26 -8.23 -9.05 -0.90
N MET A 27 -8.53 -10.36 -1.03
CA MET A 27 -8.20 -11.11 -2.24
C MET A 27 -8.86 -10.51 -3.47
N ARG A 28 -10.14 -10.13 -3.37
CA ARG A 28 -10.83 -9.44 -4.46
C ARG A 28 -10.14 -8.14 -4.86
N ASN A 29 -9.77 -7.30 -3.88
CA ASN A 29 -9.05 -6.05 -4.16
C ASN A 29 -7.69 -6.30 -4.81
N ILE A 30 -6.99 -7.38 -4.43
CA ILE A 30 -5.69 -7.78 -4.99
C ILE A 30 -5.85 -8.27 -6.42
N ASP A 31 -6.92 -9.02 -6.72
CA ASP A 31 -7.23 -9.48 -8.08
C ASP A 31 -7.53 -8.30 -9.01
N GLU A 32 -8.18 -7.27 -8.48
CA GLU A 32 -8.42 -6.00 -9.18
C GLU A 32 -7.15 -5.14 -9.37
N MET A 33 -6.01 -5.49 -8.74
CA MET A 33 -4.78 -4.67 -8.85
C MET A 33 -4.18 -4.61 -10.25
N ASN A 34 -4.40 -5.63 -11.08
CA ASN A 34 -3.98 -5.57 -12.48
C ASN A 34 -4.69 -4.44 -13.23
N ASN A 35 -5.99 -4.24 -12.97
CA ASN A 35 -6.76 -3.16 -13.59
C ASN A 35 -6.31 -1.79 -13.05
N VAL A 36 -6.14 -1.67 -11.73
CA VAL A 36 -5.67 -0.42 -11.12
C VAL A 36 -4.28 -0.03 -11.62
N THR A 37 -3.35 -0.99 -11.73
CA THR A 37 -2.00 -0.71 -12.24
C THR A 37 -2.00 -0.32 -13.72
N SER A 38 -2.90 -0.89 -14.54
CA SER A 38 -3.08 -0.45 -15.93
C SER A 38 -3.60 0.99 -16.02
N ILE A 39 -4.64 1.33 -15.24
CA ILE A 39 -5.17 2.70 -15.18
C ILE A 39 -4.08 3.66 -14.69
N LEU A 40 -3.26 3.21 -13.75
CA LEU A 40 -2.18 4.01 -13.19
C LEU A 40 -1.11 4.36 -14.22
N ASP A 41 -0.72 3.43 -15.07
CA ASP A 41 0.22 3.68 -16.17
C ASP A 41 -0.30 4.77 -17.12
N ASP A 42 -1.59 4.70 -17.48
CA ASP A 42 -2.24 5.70 -18.33
C ASP A 42 -2.26 7.09 -17.67
N GLU A 43 -2.62 7.17 -16.39
CA GLU A 43 -2.64 8.43 -15.65
C GLU A 43 -1.24 9.02 -15.46
N ILE A 44 -0.21 8.18 -15.24
CA ILE A 44 1.19 8.62 -15.20
C ILE A 44 1.63 9.18 -16.55
N HIS A 45 1.19 8.55 -17.65
CA HIS A 45 1.47 9.03 -18.99
C HIS A 45 0.80 10.38 -19.27
N ILE A 46 -0.49 10.53 -18.91
CA ILE A 46 -1.23 11.80 -19.02
C ILE A 46 -0.53 12.90 -18.22
N PHE A 47 -0.18 12.63 -16.95
CA PHE A 47 0.57 13.56 -16.11
C PHE A 47 1.89 13.97 -16.75
N SER A 48 2.64 13.01 -17.29
CA SER A 48 3.93 13.27 -17.94
C SER A 48 3.80 14.15 -19.19
N ARG A 49 2.75 13.94 -19.99
CA ARG A 49 2.44 14.79 -21.16
C ARG A 49 2.05 16.20 -20.76
N LEU A 50 1.22 16.36 -19.71
CA LEU A 50 0.88 17.68 -19.18
C LEU A 50 2.12 18.40 -18.65
N MET A 51 3.02 17.69 -17.96
CA MET A 51 4.29 18.24 -17.49
C MET A 51 5.19 18.69 -18.64
N TYR A 52 5.23 17.95 -19.74
CA TYR A 52 6.00 18.33 -20.92
C TYR A 52 5.43 19.57 -21.59
N LYS A 53 4.12 19.57 -21.88
CA LYS A 53 3.42 20.68 -22.56
C LYS A 53 3.58 22.01 -21.82
N ASN A 54 3.53 21.97 -20.49
CA ASN A 54 3.56 23.17 -19.63
C ASN A 54 4.99 23.56 -19.17
N HIS A 55 6.02 22.85 -19.64
CA HIS A 55 7.38 22.99 -19.10
C HIS A 55 7.98 24.37 -19.32
N SER A 56 7.91 24.92 -20.53
CA SER A 56 8.53 26.20 -20.87
C SER A 56 7.88 27.38 -20.13
N GLN A 57 6.55 27.40 -20.10
CA GLN A 57 5.75 28.50 -19.53
C GLN A 57 5.90 28.60 -18.01
N HIS A 58 6.05 27.47 -17.31
CA HIS A 58 5.99 27.43 -15.85
C HIS A 58 7.27 26.95 -15.19
N ARG A 59 8.37 26.80 -15.96
CA ARG A 59 9.64 26.20 -15.51
C ARG A 59 10.13 26.68 -14.14
N ARG A 60 9.97 27.98 -13.87
CA ARG A 60 10.51 28.67 -12.69
C ARG A 60 9.50 28.84 -11.55
N SER A 61 8.22 28.50 -11.76
CA SER A 61 7.20 28.71 -10.74
C SER A 61 7.35 27.72 -9.57
N PRO A 62 7.01 28.12 -8.32
CA PRO A 62 7.10 27.25 -7.16
C PRO A 62 6.23 25.99 -7.29
N TYR A 63 4.97 26.13 -7.72
CA TYR A 63 4.05 24.99 -7.87
C TYR A 63 4.58 23.97 -8.90
N PHE A 64 5.17 24.45 -10.00
CA PHE A 64 5.69 23.57 -11.05
C PHE A 64 6.95 22.82 -10.60
N ARG A 65 7.71 23.40 -9.67
CA ARG A 65 8.80 22.69 -9.00
C ARG A 65 8.28 21.53 -8.13
N ARG A 66 7.14 21.71 -7.45
CA ARG A 66 6.48 20.61 -6.72
C ARG A 66 5.98 19.51 -7.65
N LEU A 67 5.39 19.88 -8.78
CA LEU A 67 4.99 18.89 -9.80
C LEU A 67 6.18 18.12 -10.39
N LYS A 68 7.34 18.77 -10.56
CA LYS A 68 8.59 18.08 -10.93
C LYS A 68 9.04 17.08 -9.87
N GLN A 69 8.82 17.37 -8.59
CA GLN A 69 9.10 16.42 -7.52
C GLN A 69 8.17 15.20 -7.61
N VAL A 70 6.87 15.41 -7.82
CA VAL A 70 5.91 14.31 -8.07
C VAL A 70 6.36 13.48 -9.27
N LYS A 71 6.76 14.11 -10.39
CA LYS A 71 7.28 13.42 -11.57
C LYS A 71 8.50 12.54 -11.27
N ARG A 72 9.43 13.02 -10.43
CA ARG A 72 10.61 12.25 -10.01
C ARG A 72 10.20 11.02 -9.22
N CYS A 73 9.37 11.20 -8.19
CA CYS A 73 8.87 10.09 -7.39
C CYS A 73 8.12 9.05 -8.25
N LEU A 74 7.29 9.49 -9.21
CA LEU A 74 6.59 8.59 -10.14
C LEU A 74 7.54 7.75 -10.98
N ARG A 75 8.66 8.32 -11.44
CA ARG A 75 9.67 7.59 -12.22
C ARG A 75 10.39 6.54 -11.37
N ASP A 76 10.54 6.78 -10.08
CA ASP A 76 11.25 5.89 -9.16
C ASP A 76 10.34 4.77 -8.62
N ILE A 77 9.03 4.81 -8.95
CA ILE A 77 8.09 3.73 -8.70
C ILE A 77 8.05 2.82 -9.92
N ASP A 78 8.38 1.54 -9.70
CA ASP A 78 8.20 0.50 -10.69
C ASP A 78 6.83 -0.17 -10.52
N ILE A 79 5.92 0.10 -11.46
CA ILE A 79 4.57 -0.50 -11.49
C ILE A 79 4.64 -2.01 -11.72
N GLY A 80 5.66 -2.49 -12.45
CA GLY A 80 5.91 -3.91 -12.65
C GLY A 80 6.21 -4.62 -11.33
N SER A 81 7.12 -4.05 -10.53
CA SER A 81 7.41 -4.55 -9.17
C SER A 81 6.17 -4.60 -8.29
N ILE A 82 5.31 -3.57 -8.32
CA ILE A 82 4.05 -3.59 -7.54
C ILE A 82 3.16 -4.77 -7.95
N ARG A 83 3.02 -5.00 -9.26
CA ARG A 83 2.21 -6.11 -9.79
C ARG A 83 2.77 -7.47 -9.37
N THR A 84 4.10 -7.64 -9.46
CA THR A 84 4.79 -8.85 -9.05
C THR A 84 4.62 -9.11 -7.56
N ALA A 85 4.83 -8.09 -6.71
CA ALA A 85 4.64 -8.20 -5.27
C ALA A 85 3.25 -8.72 -4.88
N PHE A 86 2.19 -8.22 -5.52
CA PHE A 86 0.82 -8.67 -5.25
C PHE A 86 0.53 -10.08 -5.80
N LYS A 87 1.15 -10.45 -6.93
CA LYS A 87 1.08 -11.82 -7.47
C LYS A 87 1.80 -12.82 -6.55
N ASP A 88 2.96 -12.45 -6.06
CA ASP A 88 3.76 -13.29 -5.15
C ASP A 88 3.06 -13.40 -3.79
N PHE A 89 2.51 -12.30 -3.29
CA PHE A 89 1.60 -12.31 -2.14
C PHE A 89 0.45 -13.29 -2.33
N ARG A 90 -0.25 -13.27 -3.48
CA ARG A 90 -1.36 -14.21 -3.75
C ARG A 90 -0.89 -15.65 -3.75
N THR A 91 0.28 -15.92 -4.32
CA THR A 91 0.87 -17.26 -4.36
C THR A 91 1.15 -17.74 -2.93
N VAL A 92 1.81 -16.93 -2.11
CA VAL A 92 2.09 -17.26 -0.71
C VAL A 92 0.81 -17.36 0.12
N PHE A 93 -0.16 -16.49 -0.10
CA PHE A 93 -1.46 -16.52 0.57
C PHE A 93 -2.19 -17.85 0.31
N SER A 94 -2.17 -18.36 -0.92
CA SER A 94 -2.79 -19.65 -1.27
C SER A 94 -2.19 -20.84 -0.52
N HIS A 95 -0.91 -20.77 -0.13
CA HIS A 95 -0.30 -21.80 0.71
C HIS A 95 -0.82 -21.78 2.15
N PHE A 96 -1.34 -20.64 2.62
CA PHE A 96 -1.97 -20.51 3.93
C PHE A 96 -3.47 -20.89 3.92
N GLU A 97 -4.09 -21.01 2.74
CA GLU A 97 -5.44 -21.56 2.59
C GLU A 97 -5.40 -23.09 2.71
N ILE A 98 -5.63 -23.58 3.92
CA ILE A 98 -5.62 -25.01 4.18
C ILE A 98 -6.85 -25.67 3.52
N LYS A 99 -6.62 -26.65 2.64
CA LYS A 99 -7.68 -27.53 2.13
C LYS A 99 -8.26 -28.35 3.28
N SER A 100 -9.59 -28.55 3.25
CA SER A 100 -10.46 -29.06 4.33
C SER A 100 -10.04 -30.33 5.08
N GLU A 101 -8.99 -31.03 4.67
CA GLU A 101 -8.51 -32.29 5.24
C GLU A 101 -7.31 -32.15 6.19
N ALA A 102 -6.61 -31.01 6.18
CA ALA A 102 -5.48 -30.76 7.09
C ALA A 102 -5.86 -29.74 8.20
N HIS A 103 -5.45 -30.00 9.45
CA HIS A 103 -5.74 -29.08 10.57
C HIS A 103 -4.77 -27.89 10.66
N HIS A 104 -3.53 -28.04 10.19
CA HIS A 104 -2.49 -26.99 10.19
C HIS A 104 -1.34 -27.35 9.24
N LEU A 105 -0.52 -26.35 8.86
CA LEU A 105 0.66 -26.56 8.02
C LEU A 105 1.81 -27.21 8.81
N SER A 106 2.60 -28.07 8.17
CA SER A 106 3.75 -28.69 8.85
C SER A 106 4.80 -27.64 9.27
N TRP A 107 5.40 -27.82 10.44
CA TRP A 107 6.46 -26.92 10.92
C TRP A 107 7.68 -26.87 9.98
N LYS A 108 8.01 -27.98 9.30
CA LYS A 108 9.13 -28.03 8.35
C LYS A 108 8.91 -27.07 7.18
N LEU A 109 7.70 -27.05 6.62
CA LEU A 109 7.31 -26.14 5.55
C LEU A 109 7.29 -24.68 6.04
N LEU A 110 6.71 -24.45 7.21
CA LEU A 110 6.62 -23.11 7.82
C LEU A 110 7.99 -22.49 8.13
N SER A 111 8.95 -23.29 8.60
CA SER A 111 10.25 -22.79 9.06
C SER A 111 11.30 -22.62 7.96
N THR A 112 11.03 -23.13 6.75
CA THR A 112 11.97 -23.09 5.62
C THR A 112 11.41 -22.24 4.48
N GLU A 113 10.73 -22.87 3.53
CA GLU A 113 10.26 -22.25 2.29
C GLU A 113 9.27 -21.12 2.55
N LEU A 114 8.20 -21.39 3.31
CA LEU A 114 7.18 -20.37 3.57
C LEU A 114 7.71 -19.19 4.38
N LYS A 115 8.67 -19.43 5.29
CA LYS A 115 9.33 -18.35 6.02
C LYS A 115 10.07 -17.43 5.07
N HIS A 116 10.90 -17.98 4.18
CA HIS A 116 11.70 -17.18 3.26
C HIS A 116 10.83 -16.35 2.32
N SER A 117 9.80 -16.97 1.74
CA SER A 117 8.85 -16.30 0.84
C SER A 117 8.04 -15.22 1.57
N THR A 118 7.57 -15.52 2.79
CA THR A 118 6.85 -14.55 3.65
C THR A 118 7.74 -13.36 4.00
N ASP A 119 8.97 -13.61 4.45
CA ASP A 119 9.94 -12.57 4.80
C ASP A 119 10.25 -11.66 3.61
N GLY A 120 10.40 -12.23 2.41
CA GLY A 120 10.62 -11.48 1.17
C GLY A 120 9.46 -10.53 0.84
N ILE A 121 8.23 -11.06 0.84
CA ILE A 121 7.03 -10.28 0.51
C ILE A 121 6.76 -9.19 1.56
N LEU A 122 6.94 -9.47 2.85
CA LEU A 122 6.76 -8.45 3.89
C LEU A 122 7.69 -7.26 3.68
N ARG A 123 8.96 -7.52 3.33
CA ARG A 123 9.93 -6.45 3.03
C ARG A 123 9.54 -5.67 1.78
N GLU A 124 9.13 -6.36 0.73
CA GLU A 124 8.72 -5.73 -0.51
C GLU A 124 7.48 -4.83 -0.33
N LEU A 125 6.46 -5.31 0.37
CA LEU A 125 5.26 -4.53 0.70
C LEU A 125 5.60 -3.27 1.53
N ILE A 126 6.55 -3.37 2.46
CA ILE A 126 7.02 -2.20 3.23
C ILE A 126 7.72 -1.19 2.30
N LEU A 127 8.61 -1.66 1.43
CA LEU A 127 9.34 -0.80 0.48
C LEU A 127 8.38 -0.08 -0.47
N ILE A 128 7.40 -0.79 -1.02
CA ILE A 128 6.36 -0.20 -1.88
C ILE A 128 5.56 0.83 -1.08
N ALA A 129 5.06 0.48 0.11
CA ALA A 129 4.26 1.39 0.93
C ALA A 129 5.04 2.66 1.31
N ASP A 130 6.33 2.54 1.64
CA ASP A 130 7.18 3.68 1.96
C ASP A 130 7.37 4.62 0.77
N ARG A 131 7.62 4.09 -0.44
CA ARG A 131 7.74 4.89 -1.68
C ARG A 131 6.41 5.56 -2.04
N VAL A 132 5.31 4.82 -1.93
CA VAL A 132 3.97 5.35 -2.20
C VAL A 132 3.59 6.43 -1.20
N SER A 133 3.88 6.25 0.10
CA SER A 133 3.61 7.28 1.12
C SER A 133 4.33 8.60 0.83
N GLU A 134 5.56 8.53 0.32
CA GLU A 134 6.35 9.70 -0.07
C GLU A 134 5.75 10.41 -1.28
N LEU A 135 5.36 9.64 -2.28
CA LEU A 135 4.70 10.18 -3.46
C LEU A 135 3.40 10.90 -3.08
N LEU A 136 2.54 10.25 -2.28
CA LEU A 136 1.27 10.81 -1.83
C LEU A 136 1.47 12.12 -1.04
N HIS A 137 2.52 12.20 -0.23
CA HIS A 137 2.89 13.43 0.46
C HIS A 137 3.21 14.58 -0.52
N TYR A 138 4.04 14.32 -1.54
CA TYR A 138 4.36 15.34 -2.54
C TYR A 138 3.16 15.71 -3.43
N MET A 139 2.28 14.75 -3.73
CA MET A 139 1.04 15.01 -4.45
C MET A 139 0.12 15.95 -3.66
N GLN A 140 -0.03 15.75 -2.34
CA GLN A 140 -0.83 16.63 -1.49
C GLN A 140 -0.30 18.07 -1.48
N ILE A 141 1.02 18.24 -1.37
CA ILE A 141 1.65 19.57 -1.45
C ILE A 141 1.39 20.22 -2.81
N ALA A 142 1.62 19.48 -3.90
CA ALA A 142 1.40 19.99 -5.25
C ALA A 142 -0.07 20.35 -5.51
N TYR A 143 -1.00 19.55 -4.99
CA TYR A 143 -2.44 19.80 -5.11
C TYR A 143 -2.86 21.11 -4.44
N LYS A 144 -2.33 21.39 -3.23
CA LYS A 144 -2.55 22.65 -2.51
C LYS A 144 -1.93 23.84 -3.24
N ASP A 145 -0.72 23.69 -3.77
CA ASP A 145 -0.09 24.78 -4.54
C ASP A 145 -0.89 25.11 -5.81
N LEU A 146 -1.45 24.10 -6.49
CA LEU A 146 -2.34 24.33 -7.64
C LEU A 146 -3.67 24.98 -7.28
N GLU A 147 -4.16 24.79 -6.06
CA GLU A 147 -5.36 25.48 -5.56
C GLU A 147 -5.16 26.99 -5.52
N THR A 148 -3.98 27.45 -5.09
CA THR A 148 -3.66 28.88 -5.11
C THR A 148 -3.71 29.45 -6.54
N GLN A 149 -3.21 28.70 -7.53
CA GLN A 149 -3.24 29.10 -8.94
C GLN A 149 -4.67 29.13 -9.51
N PHE A 150 -5.52 28.21 -9.03
CA PHE A 150 -6.93 28.17 -9.40
C PHE A 150 -7.68 29.38 -8.85
N VAL A 151 -7.54 29.68 -7.56
CA VAL A 151 -8.18 30.83 -6.91
C VAL A 151 -7.74 32.16 -7.53
N GLN A 152 -6.47 32.27 -7.93
CA GLN A 152 -5.94 33.47 -8.59
C GLN A 152 -6.35 33.60 -10.07
N THR A 153 -6.99 32.60 -10.66
CA THR A 153 -7.45 32.56 -12.07
C THR A 153 -6.38 32.70 -13.17
N TYR A 154 -5.11 32.90 -12.84
CA TYR A 154 -4.03 33.14 -13.83
C TYR A 154 -3.86 32.02 -14.87
N PHE A 155 -4.03 30.75 -14.48
CA PHE A 155 -3.87 29.58 -15.35
C PHE A 155 -4.93 28.50 -15.07
N MET A 156 -6.19 28.92 -14.99
CA MET A 156 -7.28 28.09 -14.46
C MET A 156 -7.44 26.74 -15.16
N GLN A 157 -7.37 26.70 -16.50
CA GLN A 157 -7.52 25.44 -17.25
C GLN A 157 -6.40 24.44 -16.94
N MET A 158 -5.15 24.90 -16.86
CA MET A 158 -4.01 24.05 -16.50
C MET A 158 -4.13 23.59 -15.04
N ALA A 159 -4.46 24.48 -14.12
CA ALA A 159 -4.60 24.15 -12.71
C ALA A 159 -5.69 23.10 -12.49
N LEU A 160 -6.86 23.27 -13.11
CA LEU A 160 -7.99 22.33 -13.00
C LEU A 160 -7.65 20.95 -13.59
N THR A 161 -7.08 20.93 -14.80
CA THR A 161 -6.71 19.66 -15.45
C THR A 161 -5.63 18.93 -14.66
N MET A 162 -4.59 19.63 -14.19
CA MET A 162 -3.52 19.03 -13.38
C MET A 162 -4.03 18.55 -12.02
N LYS A 163 -4.91 19.31 -11.33
CA LYS A 163 -5.54 18.86 -10.08
C LYS A 163 -6.37 17.60 -10.30
N SER A 164 -7.12 17.51 -11.41
CA SER A 164 -7.92 16.31 -11.71
C SER A 164 -7.05 15.06 -11.87
N VAL A 165 -5.92 15.17 -12.58
CA VAL A 165 -4.97 14.07 -12.78
C VAL A 165 -4.31 13.69 -11.46
N LEU A 166 -3.85 14.67 -10.68
CA LEU A 166 -3.28 14.42 -9.36
C LEU A 166 -4.28 13.75 -8.41
N ALA A 167 -5.55 14.13 -8.44
CA ALA A 167 -6.58 13.50 -7.62
C ALA A 167 -6.77 12.02 -7.99
N ARG A 168 -6.85 11.69 -9.28
CA ARG A 168 -6.96 10.29 -9.75
C ARG A 168 -5.72 9.46 -9.42
N LEU A 169 -4.53 10.02 -9.61
CA LEU A 169 -3.28 9.39 -9.19
C LEU A 169 -3.26 9.15 -7.66
N THR A 170 -3.67 10.15 -6.89
CA THR A 170 -3.74 10.08 -5.41
C THR A 170 -4.68 8.96 -4.97
N MET A 171 -5.84 8.81 -5.62
CA MET A 171 -6.77 7.71 -5.34
C MET A 171 -6.16 6.34 -5.67
N CYS A 172 -5.54 6.19 -6.84
CA CYS A 172 -4.92 4.92 -7.25
C CYS A 172 -3.79 4.51 -6.29
N PHE A 173 -2.87 5.42 -6.01
CA PHE A 173 -1.77 5.18 -5.08
C PHE A 173 -2.24 5.02 -3.63
N GLY A 174 -3.28 5.74 -3.21
CA GLY A 174 -3.92 5.53 -1.91
C GLY A 174 -4.50 4.12 -1.77
N ASN A 175 -5.11 3.58 -2.83
CA ASN A 175 -5.61 2.20 -2.85
C ASN A 175 -4.46 1.19 -2.77
N ILE A 176 -3.37 1.39 -3.53
CA ILE A 176 -2.17 0.56 -3.45
C ILE A 176 -1.60 0.57 -2.02
N LEU A 177 -1.46 1.74 -1.40
CA LEU A 177 -0.95 1.88 -0.04
C LEU A 177 -1.80 1.08 0.97
N LEU A 178 -3.13 1.22 0.89
CA LEU A 178 -4.04 0.48 1.76
C LEU A 178 -3.94 -1.02 1.53
N ASN A 179 -3.88 -1.46 0.27
CA ASN A 179 -3.75 -2.89 -0.06
C ASN A 179 -2.40 -3.46 0.41
N CYS A 180 -1.30 -2.70 0.31
CA CYS A 180 -0.01 -3.13 0.88
C CYS A 180 -0.09 -3.29 2.39
N TYR A 181 -0.69 -2.32 3.10
CA TYR A 181 -0.85 -2.37 4.55
C TYR A 181 -1.73 -3.56 4.98
N GLN A 182 -2.84 -3.77 4.27
CA GLN A 182 -3.78 -4.86 4.50
C GLN A 182 -3.17 -6.24 4.20
N ALA A 183 -2.49 -6.39 3.07
CA ALA A 183 -1.79 -7.61 2.69
C ALA A 183 -0.70 -7.96 3.69
N HIS A 184 0.13 -6.99 4.07
CA HIS A 184 1.15 -7.16 5.09
C HIS A 184 0.56 -7.66 6.41
N GLY A 185 -0.49 -6.99 6.89
CA GLY A 185 -1.18 -7.39 8.12
C GLY A 185 -1.78 -8.78 8.09
N CYS A 186 -2.43 -9.11 6.98
CA CYS A 186 -3.02 -10.42 6.77
C CYS A 186 -1.95 -11.51 6.81
N LEU A 187 -0.83 -11.29 6.12
CA LEU A 187 0.27 -12.25 6.05
C LEU A 187 0.93 -12.48 7.42
N VAL A 188 1.21 -11.39 8.15
CA VAL A 188 1.77 -11.45 9.52
C VAL A 188 0.87 -12.30 10.43
N LEU A 189 -0.44 -12.07 10.39
CA LEU A 189 -1.38 -12.80 11.23
C LEU A 189 -1.55 -14.26 10.82
N LEU A 190 -1.64 -14.54 9.52
CA LEU A 190 -1.77 -15.91 9.01
C LEU A 190 -0.53 -16.72 9.36
N TYR A 191 0.65 -16.17 9.12
CA TYR A 191 1.89 -16.85 9.45
C TYR A 191 2.02 -17.09 10.95
N LEU A 192 1.72 -16.09 11.79
CA LEU A 192 1.75 -16.27 13.24
C LEU A 192 0.72 -17.29 13.74
N ASP A 193 -0.51 -17.28 13.21
CA ASP A 193 -1.56 -18.25 13.55
C ASP A 193 -1.13 -19.68 13.21
N GLN A 194 -0.57 -19.90 12.02
CA GLN A 194 -0.07 -21.21 11.63
C GLN A 194 1.11 -21.66 12.50
N VAL A 195 2.04 -20.75 12.82
CA VAL A 195 3.15 -21.05 13.73
C VAL A 195 2.64 -21.42 15.13
N CYS A 196 1.64 -20.69 15.65
CA CYS A 196 1.02 -21.01 16.94
C CYS A 196 0.40 -22.41 16.97
N LYS A 197 -0.25 -22.81 15.88
CA LYS A 197 -0.88 -24.14 15.73
C LYS A 197 0.16 -25.25 15.61
N SER A 198 1.21 -25.03 14.82
CA SER A 198 2.20 -26.07 14.51
C SER A 198 3.32 -26.19 15.55
N ASN A 199 3.74 -25.07 16.16
CA ASN A 199 4.78 -25.05 17.19
C ASN A 199 4.61 -23.86 18.17
N PRO A 200 3.83 -24.03 19.25
CA PRO A 200 3.54 -22.95 20.20
C PRO A 200 4.80 -22.43 20.92
N LEU A 201 5.83 -23.25 21.09
CA LEU A 201 7.10 -22.83 21.73
C LEU A 201 7.86 -21.81 20.87
N ARG A 202 7.70 -21.86 19.54
CA ARG A 202 8.33 -20.92 18.61
C ARG A 202 7.50 -19.68 18.34
N ALA A 203 6.21 -19.69 18.69
CA ALA A 203 5.29 -18.58 18.44
C ALA A 203 5.79 -17.24 19.02
N GLN A 204 6.33 -17.25 20.24
CA GLN A 204 6.84 -16.03 20.87
C GLN A 204 8.04 -15.45 20.12
N ILE A 205 8.97 -16.30 19.69
CA ILE A 205 10.16 -15.88 18.93
C ILE A 205 9.73 -15.32 17.57
N THR A 206 8.82 -16.01 16.89
CA THR A 206 8.28 -15.56 15.61
C THR A 206 7.55 -14.22 15.74
N ALA A 207 6.75 -14.03 16.79
CA ALA A 207 6.09 -12.76 17.05
C ALA A 207 7.10 -11.61 17.23
N VAL A 208 8.24 -11.87 17.89
CA VAL A 208 9.33 -10.88 18.02
C VAL A 208 9.98 -10.59 16.67
N GLN A 209 10.22 -11.62 15.84
CA GLN A 209 10.77 -11.44 14.49
C GLN A 209 9.84 -10.61 13.60
N LEU A 210 8.54 -10.89 13.65
CA LEU A 210 7.54 -10.18 12.86
C LEU A 210 7.41 -8.70 13.25
N LYS A 211 7.74 -8.32 14.49
CA LYS A 211 7.83 -6.90 14.90
C LYS A 211 8.92 -6.14 14.14
N GLY A 212 9.91 -6.83 13.57
CA GLY A 212 10.93 -6.23 12.72
C GLY A 212 10.36 -5.68 11.40
N TYR A 213 9.25 -6.26 10.92
CA TYR A 213 8.52 -5.81 9.73
C TYR A 213 7.53 -4.70 10.08
N LYS A 214 8.06 -3.55 10.48
CA LYS A 214 7.26 -2.36 10.79
C LYS A 214 7.35 -1.34 9.65
N PHE A 215 6.19 -0.79 9.27
CA PHE A 215 6.15 0.37 8.40
C PHE A 215 6.80 1.59 9.06
N SER A 216 7.35 2.49 8.23
CA SER A 216 7.84 3.77 8.72
C SER A 216 6.71 4.62 9.32
N PHE A 217 7.07 5.54 10.23
CA PHE A 217 6.10 6.43 10.87
C PHE A 217 5.31 7.27 9.84
N ARG A 218 5.99 7.72 8.78
CA ARG A 218 5.38 8.45 7.66
C ARG A 218 4.28 7.63 6.99
N THR A 219 4.59 6.37 6.68
CA THR A 219 3.66 5.44 6.02
C THR A 219 2.45 5.18 6.88
N LEU A 220 2.63 4.95 8.19
CA LEU A 220 1.50 4.77 9.11
C LEU A 220 0.61 6.00 9.22
N LYS A 221 1.21 7.20 9.27
CA LYS A 221 0.45 8.45 9.27
C LYS A 221 -0.40 8.56 8.00
N MET A 222 0.17 8.24 6.83
CA MET A 222 -0.57 8.26 5.57
C MET A 222 -1.67 7.20 5.54
N VAL A 223 -1.38 5.96 5.92
CA VAL A 223 -2.37 4.88 6.00
C VAL A 223 -3.56 5.29 6.86
N ASN A 224 -3.32 5.88 8.04
CA ASN A 224 -4.40 6.33 8.93
C ASN A 224 -5.31 7.39 8.28
N VAL A 225 -4.73 8.32 7.51
CA VAL A 225 -5.51 9.30 6.75
C VAL A 225 -6.41 8.59 5.73
N TYR A 226 -5.88 7.65 4.95
CA TYR A 226 -6.67 6.93 3.95
C TYR A 226 -7.68 5.96 4.55
N LEU A 227 -7.40 5.38 5.71
CA LEU A 227 -8.37 4.56 6.45
C LEU A 227 -9.54 5.42 6.95
N ALA A 228 -9.28 6.61 7.47
CA ALA A 228 -10.33 7.56 7.88
C ALA A 228 -11.21 7.96 6.68
N LEU A 229 -10.59 8.35 5.55
CA LEU A 229 -11.31 8.68 4.33
C LEU A 229 -12.15 7.50 3.79
N LYS A 230 -11.66 6.26 3.92
CA LYS A 230 -12.40 5.07 3.50
C LYS A 230 -13.58 4.75 4.44
N ALA A 231 -13.50 5.14 5.71
CA ALA A 231 -14.58 4.99 6.66
C ALA A 231 -15.70 6.01 6.40
N GLU A 232 -15.34 7.27 6.14
CA GLU A 232 -16.30 8.35 5.79
C GLU A 232 -17.08 8.05 4.51
N ASN A 233 -16.47 7.42 3.50
CA ASN A 233 -17.16 7.06 2.26
C ASN A 233 -18.10 5.84 2.39
N LYS A 234 -18.17 5.20 3.56
CA LYS A 234 -19.05 4.03 3.83
C LYS A 234 -20.24 4.35 4.74
N SER A 235 -20.26 5.53 5.37
CA SER A 235 -21.39 6.07 6.14
C SER A 235 -22.33 6.84 5.23
#